data_AF-A0A0C5CPD9-F1
#
_entry.id   AF-A0A0C5CPD9-F1
#
_cell.length_a   1.000
_cell.length_b   1.000
_cell.length_c   1.000
_cell.angle_alpha   90.00
_cell.angle_beta   90.00
_cell.angle_gamma   90.00
#
_symmetry.space_group_name_H-M   'P 1'
#
loop_
_entity.id
_entity.type
_entity.pdbx_description
1 polymer ?
#
loop_
_entity_poly.entity_id
_entity_poly.type
_entity_poly.pdbx_seq_one_letter_code
_entity_poly.pdbx_strand_id
1 'polypeptide(L)' 'MEKTNQYLILASAHLSRNIFILREQLMQCAKQNGMNHPETIRQSQLLDKLIYEYQLVMLAQSKDGSFHD' A
#
# COMPACT_ATOMS: atom_id res chain seq x y z
N MET A 1 22.58 -12.29 -8.75
CA MET A 1 21.13 -12.24 -8.42
C MET A 1 20.77 -10.87 -7.82
N GLU A 2 21.12 -9.77 -8.51
CA GLU A 2 21.05 -8.43 -7.90
C GLU A 2 19.88 -7.58 -8.42
N LYS A 3 19.29 -7.95 -9.56
CA LYS A 3 18.18 -7.19 -10.13
C LYS A 3 16.89 -7.30 -9.32
N THR A 4 16.65 -8.44 -8.67
CA THR A 4 15.40 -8.69 -7.92
C THR A 4 15.22 -7.69 -6.78
N ASN A 5 16.30 -7.35 -6.06
CA ASN A 5 16.26 -6.38 -4.96
C ASN A 5 15.93 -4.95 -5.43
N GLN A 6 16.46 -4.54 -6.58
CA GLN A 6 16.24 -3.17 -7.09
C GLN A 6 14.80 -2.95 -7.57
N TYR A 7 14.19 -3.93 -8.24
CA TYR A 7 12.76 -3.86 -8.59
C TYR A 7 11.87 -3.88 -7.35
N LEU A 8 12.27 -4.60 -6.29
CA LEU A 8 11.50 -4.73 -5.06
C LEU A 8 11.50 -3.44 -4.23
N ILE A 9 12.65 -2.76 -4.13
CA ILE A 9 12.79 -1.45 -3.47
C ILE A 9 11.98 -0.39 -4.23
N LEU A 10 12.00 -0.44 -5.56
CA LEU A 10 11.19 0.46 -6.38
C LEU A 10 9.69 0.17 -6.22
N ALA A 11 9.30 -1.10 -6.12
CA ALA A 11 7.90 -1.50 -5.90
C ALA A 11 7.39 -1.07 -4.52
N SER A 12 8.17 -1.21 -3.46
CA SER A 12 7.82 -0.75 -2.11
C SER A 12 7.79 0.79 -2.02
N ALA A 13 8.70 1.49 -2.69
CA ALA A 13 8.68 2.94 -2.82
C ALA A 13 7.48 3.44 -3.64
N HIS A 14 7.10 2.72 -4.71
CA HIS A 14 5.90 3.03 -5.48
C HIS A 14 4.62 2.79 -4.68
N LEU A 15 4.53 1.67 -3.96
CA LEU A 15 3.37 1.34 -3.13
C LEU A 15 3.20 2.37 -2.00
N SER A 16 4.27 2.73 -1.29
CA SER A 16 4.23 3.74 -0.24
C SER A 16 3.82 5.12 -0.77
N ARG A 17 4.32 5.51 -1.96
CA ARG A 17 3.90 6.76 -2.62
C ARG A 17 2.42 6.73 -3.02
N ASN A 18 1.94 5.62 -3.57
CA ASN A 18 0.53 5.46 -3.92
C ASN A 18 -0.38 5.50 -2.68
N ILE A 19 0.02 4.83 -1.59
CA ILE A 19 -0.68 4.89 -0.30
C ILE A 19 -0.75 6.34 0.19
N PHE A 20 0.35 7.10 0.10
CA PHE A 20 0.37 8.51 0.50
C PHE A 20 -0.60 9.37 -0.34
N ILE A 21 -0.57 9.23 -1.66
CA ILE A 21 -1.46 9.97 -2.56
C ILE A 21 -2.93 9.60 -2.32
N LEU A 22 -3.26 8.31 -2.16
CA LEU A 22 -4.62 7.87 -1.85
C LEU A 22 -5.09 8.38 -0.49
N ARG A 23 -4.19 8.45 0.51
CA ARG A 23 -4.51 9.03 1.81
C ARG A 23 -4.87 10.51 1.70
N GLU A 24 -4.07 11.27 0.95
CA GLU A 24 -4.31 12.68 0.69
C GLU A 24 -5.64 12.88 -0.05
N GLN A 25 -5.90 12.09 -1.11
CA GLN A 25 -7.16 12.16 -1.84
C GLN A 25 -8.36 11.81 -0.95
N LEU A 26 -8.25 10.78 -0.12
CA LEU A 26 -9.29 10.42 0.83
C LEU A 26 -9.55 11.52 1.85
N MET A 27 -8.49 12.18 2.34
CA MET A 27 -8.62 13.29 3.27
C MET A 27 -9.29 14.51 2.61
N GLN A 28 -8.97 14.79 1.34
CA GLN A 28 -9.64 15.82 0.53
C GLN A 28 -11.10 15.46 0.27
N CYS A 29 -11.39 14.20 -0.08
CA CYS A 29 -12.75 13.72 -0.35
C CYS A 29 -13.62 13.72 0.92
N ALA A 30 -13.05 13.29 2.05
CA ALA A 30 -13.72 13.36 3.36
C ALA A 30 -13.98 14.82 3.78
N LYS A 31 -13.07 15.74 3.47
CA LYS A 31 -13.22 17.18 3.78
C LYS A 31 -14.26 17.86 2.88
N GLN A 32 -14.32 17.52 1.60
CA GLN A 32 -15.24 18.15 0.64
C GLN A 32 -16.63 17.51 0.66
N ASN A 33 -16.70 16.18 0.67
CA ASN A 33 -17.95 15.43 0.49
C ASN A 33 -18.42 14.68 1.76
N GLY A 34 -17.59 14.65 2.81
CA GLY A 34 -17.86 13.91 4.03
C GLY A 34 -17.36 12.45 4.00
N MET A 35 -17.19 11.87 5.19
CA MET A 35 -16.77 10.46 5.33
C MET A 35 -17.76 9.46 4.76
N ASN A 36 -19.04 9.83 4.65
CA ASN A 36 -20.11 8.94 4.19
C ASN A 36 -20.35 9.01 2.67
N HIS A 37 -19.55 9.79 1.93
CA HIS A 37 -19.66 9.85 0.48
C HIS A 37 -19.18 8.52 -0.14
N PRO A 38 -19.89 7.96 -1.14
CA PRO A 38 -19.48 6.71 -1.78
C PRO A 38 -18.07 6.78 -2.38
N GLU A 39 -17.63 7.97 -2.80
CA GLU A 39 -16.26 8.21 -3.26
C GLU A 39 -15.23 8.05 -2.13
N THR A 40 -15.46 8.66 -0.96
CA THR A 40 -14.60 8.53 0.22
C THR A 40 -14.52 7.07 0.69
N ILE A 41 -15.65 6.36 0.67
CA ILE A 41 -15.72 4.94 1.04
C ILE A 41 -14.93 4.08 0.04
N ARG A 42 -15.11 4.30 -1.28
CA ARG A 42 -14.32 3.62 -2.32
C ARG A 42 -12.83 3.88 -2.18
N GLN A 43 -12.44 5.12 -1.92
CA GLN A 43 -11.05 5.48 -1.71
C GLN A 43 -10.48 4.82 -0.45
N SER A 44 -11.29 4.68 0.61
CA SER A 44 -10.89 4.01 1.85
C SER A 44 -10.62 2.53 1.61
N GLN A 45 -11.49 1.87 0.86
CA GLN A 45 -11.33 0.45 0.51
C GLN A 45 -10.12 0.21 -0.40
N LEU A 46 -9.88 1.11 -1.36
CA LEU A 46 -8.70 1.06 -2.22
C LEU A 46 -7.40 1.25 -1.43
N LEU A 47 -7.39 2.20 -0.50
CA LEU A 47 -6.25 2.43 0.39
C LEU A 47 -5.98 1.21 1.26
N ASP A 48 -7.02 0.63 1.87
CA ASP A 48 -6.91 -0.54 2.73
C ASP A 48 -6.33 -1.75 1.96
N LYS A 49 -6.81 -1.98 0.74
CA LYS A 49 -6.28 -3.03 -0.15
C LYS A 49 -4.80 -2.81 -0.47
N LEU A 50 -4.38 -1.59 -0.80
CA LEU A 50 -2.99 -1.27 -1.09
C LEU A 50 -2.06 -1.43 0.12
N ILE A 51 -2.55 -1.07 1.32
CA ILE A 51 -1.82 -1.32 2.57
C ILE A 51 -1.66 -2.83 2.80
N TYR A 52 -2.72 -3.59 2.56
CA TYR A 52 -2.69 -5.05 2.69
C TYR A 52 -1.71 -5.70 1.70
N GLU A 53 -1.73 -5.29 0.43
CA GLU A 53 -0.76 -5.76 -0.58
C GLU A 53 0.68 -5.38 -0.20
N TYR A 54 0.89 -4.17 0.32
CA TYR A 54 2.20 -3.75 0.80
C TYR A 54 2.69 -4.59 1.99
N GLN A 55 1.82 -4.87 2.95
CA GLN A 55 2.14 -5.73 4.09
C GLN A 55 2.43 -7.16 3.66
N LEU A 56 1.68 -7.72 2.71
CA LEU A 56 1.94 -9.04 2.14
C LEU A 56 3.31 -9.11 1.46
N VAL A 57 3.67 -8.10 0.68
CA VAL A 57 4.99 -8.02 0.03
C VAL A 57 6.12 -7.90 1.05
N MET A 58 5.92 -7.15 2.15
CA MET A 58 6.86 -7.07 3.28
C MET A 58 6.98 -8.40 4.05
N LEU A 59 5.85 -9.09 4.29
CA LEU A 59 5.81 -10.38 4.98
C LEU A 59 6.45 -11.48 4.14
N ALA A 60 6.23 -11.48 2.82
CA ALA A 60 6.89 -12.40 1.89
C ALA A 60 8.41 -12.24 1.90
N GLN A 61 8.91 -11.00 2.00
CA GLN A 61 10.34 -10.71 2.17
C GLN A 61 10.90 -11.24 3.51
N SER A 62 10.08 -11.28 4.55
CA SER A 62 10.49 -11.75 5.89
C SER A 62 10.54 -13.28 6.00
N LYS A 63 9.84 -14.00 5.09
CA LYS A 63 9.67 -15.46 5.15
C LYS A 63 10.73 -16.24 4.34
N ASP A 64 11.57 -15.55 3.57
CA ASP A 64 12.70 -16.17 2.85
C ASP A 64 13.94 -16.41 3.76
N GLY A 65 13.88 -16.03 5.04
CA GLY A 65 15.01 -16.09 5.97
C GLY A 65 15.02 -17.20 7.03
N SER A 66 13.93 -17.96 7.22
CA SER A 66 13.85 -18.95 8.32
C SER A 66 13.09 -20.22 7.94
N PHE A 67 13.76 -21.08 7.18
CA PHE A 67 13.62 -22.53 7.31
C PHE A 67 15.03 -23.13 7.34
N HIS A 68 15.64 -23.11 8.52
CA HIS A 68 16.64 -24.12 8.86
C HIS A 68 15.98 -24.95 9.95
N ASP A 69 15.75 -26.22 9.61
CA ASP A 69 15.23 -27.29 10.47
C ASP A 69 16.16 -27.51 11.69
#